data_AF-A0A9Q0JF10-F1
#
_entry.id   AF-A0A9Q0JF10-F1
#
_cell.length_a   1.000
_cell.length_b   1.000
_cell.length_c   1.000
_cell.angle_alpha   90.00
_cell.angle_beta   90.00
_cell.angle_gamma   90.00
#
_symmetry.space_group_name_H-M   'P 1'
#
loop_
_entity.id
_entity.type
_entity.pdbx_description
1 polymer ?
#
loop_
_entity_poly.entity_id
_entity_poly.type
_entity_poly.pdbx_seq_one_letter_code
_entity_poly.pdbx_strand_id
1 'polypeptide(L)' 'MEGVLDLYVWLSFRLEESFPDRELADSQKRICSLLIEEFLENLGWQKPKARKLRTLNHLRSLLSKDVRPYL' A
#
# COMPACT_ATOMS: atom_id res chain seq x y z
N MET A 1 6.57 -2.21 -5.04
CA MET A 1 5.86 -1.22 -4.20
C MET A 1 6.44 -1.15 -2.79
N GLU A 2 7.00 -2.23 -2.24
CA GLU A 2 7.65 -2.18 -0.90
C GLU A 2 8.75 -1.12 -0.78
N GLY A 3 9.64 -1.01 -1.77
CA GLY A 3 10.82 -0.14 -1.66
C GLY A 3 10.54 1.36 -1.40
N VAL A 4 9.39 1.90 -1.85
CA VAL A 4 9.06 3.33 -1.60
C VAL A 4 8.55 3.54 -0.18
N LEU A 5 7.69 2.63 0.30
CA LEU A 5 7.18 2.69 1.69
C LEU A 5 8.30 2.38 2.69
N ASP A 6 9.19 1.44 2.36
CA ASP A 6 10.39 1.17 3.15
C ASP A 6 11.31 2.38 3.26
N LEU A 7 11.55 3.07 2.14
CA LEU A 7 12.33 4.30 2.13
C LEU A 7 11.66 5.40 2.95
N TYR A 8 10.34 5.57 2.82
CA TYR A 8 9.57 6.55 3.59
C TYR A 8 9.70 6.29 5.09
N VAL A 9 9.43 5.06 5.53
CA VAL A 9 9.53 4.68 6.95
C VAL A 9 10.97 4.88 7.45
N TRP A 10 11.97 4.48 6.66
CA TRP A 10 13.37 4.68 7.02
C TRP A 10 13.76 6.15 7.17
N LEU A 11 13.24 7.04 6.31
CA LEU A 11 13.46 8.49 6.41
C LEU A 11 12.70 9.10 7.61
N SER A 12 11.51 8.59 7.95
CA SER A 12 10.72 9.08 9.08
C SER A 12 11.42 8.94 10.44
N PHE A 13 12.34 7.97 10.58
CA PHE A 13 13.18 7.86 11.78
C PHE A 13 14.25 8.96 11.91
N ARG A 14 14.60 9.66 10.81
CA ARG A 14 15.67 10.68 10.80
C ARG A 14 15.16 12.10 10.58
N LEU A 15 14.02 12.23 9.90
CA LEU A 15 13.46 13.50 9.46
C LEU A 15 11.97 13.51 9.81
N GLU A 16 11.64 13.30 11.09
CA GLU A 16 10.27 13.11 11.57
C GLU A 16 9.33 14.26 11.13
N GLU A 17 9.78 15.51 11.17
CA GLU A 17 8.99 16.66 10.72
C GLU A 17 8.68 16.66 9.21
N SER A 18 9.54 16.05 8.39
CA SER A 18 9.33 15.95 6.94
C SER A 18 8.56 14.68 6.53
N PHE A 19 8.46 13.71 7.44
CA PHE A 19 7.84 12.40 7.21
C PHE A 19 6.96 11.98 8.41
N PRO A 20 5.91 12.75 8.73
CA PRO A 20 5.12 12.54 9.95
C PRO A 20 4.20 11.31 9.87
N ASP A 21 3.88 10.82 8.68
CA ASP A 21 2.84 9.81 8.47
C ASP A 21 3.37 8.37 8.54
N ARG A 22 4.32 8.12 9.45
CA ARG A 22 5.01 6.82 9.55
C ARG A 22 4.06 5.66 9.80
N GLU A 23 3.11 5.82 10.72
CA GLU A 23 2.16 4.75 11.04
C GLU A 23 1.24 4.42 9.85
N LEU A 24 0.86 5.44 9.08
CA LEU A 24 0.08 5.28 7.86
C LEU A 24 0.90 4.57 6.77
N ALA A 25 2.18 4.92 6.61
CA ALA A 25 3.06 4.24 5.67
C ALA A 25 3.27 2.76 6.05
N ASP A 26 3.42 2.45 7.34
CA ASP A 26 3.53 1.06 7.82
C ASP A 26 2.23 0.26 7.59
N SER A 27 1.07 0.87 7.81
CA SER A 27 -0.22 0.21 7.55
C SER A 27 -0.43 -0.06 6.06
N GLN A 28 -0.09 0.92 5.19
CA GLN A 28 -0.10 0.74 3.74
C GLN A 28 0.85 -0.36 3.29
N LYS A 29 2.03 -0.46 3.91
CA LYS A 29 3.00 -1.53 3.61
C LYS A 29 2.38 -2.90 3.88
N ARG A 30 1.76 -3.08 5.06
CA ARG A 30 1.07 -4.34 5.42
C ARG A 30 -0.05 -4.68 4.45
N ILE A 31 -0.87 -3.70 4.08
CA ILE A 31 -1.96 -3.89 3.10
C ILE A 31 -1.38 -4.32 1.74
N CYS A 32 -0.32 -3.66 1.28
CA CYS A 32 0.33 -4.04 0.02
C CYS A 32 0.90 -5.47 0.06
N SER A 33 1.55 -5.88 1.16
CA SER A 33 2.07 -7.25 1.31
C SER A 33 0.94 -8.27 1.27
N LEU A 34 -0.15 -8.04 2.00
CA LEU A 34 -1.33 -8.94 1.99
C LEU A 34 -1.95 -9.06 0.58
N LEU A 35 -2.05 -7.96 -0.17
CA LEU A 35 -2.60 -8.00 -1.53
C LEU A 35 -1.69 -8.77 -2.51
N ILE A 36 -0.37 -8.69 -2.30
CA ILE A 36 0.59 -9.45 -3.11
C ILE A 36 0.50 -10.93 -2.76
N GLU A 37 0.46 -11.27 -1.47
CA GLU A 37 0.32 -12.64 -0.98
C GLU A 37 -0.97 -13.27 -1.49
N GLU A 38 -2.12 -12.63 -1.28
CA GLU A 38 -3.42 -13.09 -1.79
C GLU A 38 -3.40 -13.28 -3.32
N PHE A 39 -2.75 -12.37 -4.05
CA PHE A 39 -2.64 -12.49 -5.49
C PHE A 39 -1.79 -13.70 -5.90
N LEU A 40 -0.65 -13.91 -5.24
CA LEU A 40 0.25 -15.03 -5.50
C LEU A 40 -0.37 -16.38 -5.12
N GLU A 41 -1.11 -16.45 -4.02
CA GLU A 41 -1.85 -17.63 -3.58
C GLU A 41 -2.98 -17.99 -4.57
N ASN A 42 -3.74 -17.01 -5.04
CA ASN A 42 -4.91 -17.25 -5.90
C ASN A 42 -4.59 -17.52 -7.37
N LEU A 43 -3.50 -16.95 -7.92
CA LEU A 43 -3.13 -17.10 -9.34
C LEU A 43 -1.90 -17.98 -9.56
N GLY A 44 -1.19 -18.36 -8.49
CA GLY A 44 0.12 -18.98 -8.57
C GLY A 44 1.16 -18.08 -9.25
N TRP A 45 2.33 -18.64 -9.57
CA TRP A 45 3.40 -17.96 -10.33
C TRP A 45 3.08 -17.73 -11.82
N GLN A 46 1.79 -17.74 -12.20
CA GLN A 46 1.39 -17.50 -13.57
C GLN A 46 1.66 -16.04 -13.93
N LYS A 47 2.34 -15.80 -15.07
CA LYS A 47 2.58 -14.46 -15.59
C LYS A 47 1.23 -13.71 -15.65
N PRO A 48 1.08 -12.56 -14.96
CA PRO A 48 -0.17 -11.83 -14.98
C PRO A 48 -0.51 -11.46 -16.42
N LYS A 49 -1.53 -12.11 -17.00
CA LYS A 49 -2.18 -11.55 -18.19
C LYS A 49 -2.80 -10.25 -17.71
N ALA A 50 -2.44 -9.12 -18.31
CA ALA A 50 -2.96 -7.79 -17.96
C ALA A 50 -4.49 -7.72 -18.16
N ARG A 51 -5.25 -8.36 -17.27
CA ARG A 51 -6.68 -8.21 -17.16
C ARG A 51 -6.89 -6.89 -16.43
N LYS A 52 -7.53 -5.95 -17.12
CA LYS A 52 -7.93 -4.64 -16.60
C LYS A 52 -8.59 -4.84 -15.22
N LEU A 53 -7.84 -4.48 -14.17
CA LEU A 53 -8.13 -4.79 -12.78
C LEU A 53 -9.45 -4.15 -12.35
N ARG A 54 -10.52 -4.95 -12.24
CA ARG A 54 -11.76 -4.57 -11.55
C ARG A 54 -11.51 -4.30 -10.05
N THR A 55 -10.39 -4.79 -9.52
CA THR A 55 -9.89 -4.65 -8.15
C THR A 55 -9.59 -3.20 -7.74
N LEU A 56 -9.29 -2.31 -8.71
CA LEU A 56 -9.05 -0.88 -8.43
C LEU A 56 -10.25 -0.17 -7.81
N ASN A 57 -11.48 -0.63 -8.09
CA ASN A 57 -12.69 -0.03 -7.54
C ASN A 57 -12.90 -0.38 -6.06
N HIS A 58 -12.51 -1.60 -5.65
CA HIS A 58 -12.57 -2.00 -4.24
C HIS A 58 -11.49 -1.29 -3.41
N LEU A 59 -10.28 -1.15 -3.97
CA LEU A 59 -9.17 -0.45 -3.32
C LEU A 59 -9.45 1.04 -3.15
N ARG A 60 -10.08 1.69 -4.15
CA ARG A 60 -10.57 3.07 -4.00
C ARG A 60 -11.59 3.22 -2.88
N SER A 61 -12.48 2.24 -2.70
CA SER A 61 -13.45 2.23 -1.59
C SER A 61 -12.76 2.15 -0.23
N LEU A 62 -11.73 1.31 -0.09
CA LEU A 62 -10.96 1.18 1.15
C LEU A 62 -10.13 2.44 1.44
N LEU A 63 -9.38 2.94 0.46
CA LEU A 63 -8.58 4.16 0.61
C LEU A 63 -9.44 5.41 0.84
N SER A 64 -10.64 5.47 0.26
CA SER A 64 -11.57 6.58 0.47
C SER A 64 -12.12 6.65 1.90
N LYS A 65 -12.04 5.57 2.69
CA LYS A 65 -12.47 5.58 4.10
C LYS A 65 -11.39 6.13 5.04
N ASP A 66 -10.12 6.10 4.63
CA ASP A 66 -8.99 6.55 5.46
C ASP A 66 -8.58 8.01 5.21
N VAL A 67 -9.18 8.70 4.23
CA VAL A 67 -8.96 10.14 4.04
C VAL A 67 -9.89 10.91 4.96
N ARG A 68 -9.48 11.11 6.22
CA ARG A 68 -10.00 12.24 6.99
C ARG A 68 -9.43 13.53 6.39
N PRO A 69 -10.26 14.57 6.17
CA PRO A 69 -9.73 15.86 5.76
C PRO A 69 -9.04 16.48 6.98
N TYR A 70 -7.72 16.47 6.99
CA TYR A 70 -6.95 17.31 7.90
C TYR A 70 -7.16 18.76 7.40
N LEU A 71 -7.88 19.55 8.20
CA LEU A 71 -8.02 21.00 8.06
C LEU A 71 -6.69 21.69 8.37
#